data_AF-A0A9E5M5Z5-F1
#
_entry.id   AF-A0A9E5M5Z5-F1
#
_cell.length_a   1.000
_cell.length_b   1.000
_cell.length_c   1.000
_cell.angle_alpha   90.00
_cell.angle_beta   90.00
_cell.angle_gamma   90.00
#
_symmetry.space_group_name_H-M   'P 1'
#
loop_
_entity.id
_entity.type
_entity.pdbx_description
1 polymer ?
#
loop_
_entity_poly.entity_id
_entity_poly.type
_entity_poly.pdbx_seq_one_letter_code
_entity_poly.pdbx_strand_id
1 'polypeptide(L)' 'ILKPSPELDMALCQQLIRNCFDSADYAEGRKAFMEKRKPVFKGL' A
#
# COMPACT_ATOMS: atom_id res chain seq x y z
N ILE A 1 9.21 -0.94 23.61
CA ILE A 1 8.41 -0.11 22.68
C ILE A 1 9.38 0.79 21.92
N LEU A 2 9.40 0.72 20.59
CA LEU A 2 10.27 1.57 19.76
C LEU A 2 9.68 2.98 19.69
N LYS A 3 10.48 4.03 19.94
CA LYS A 3 10.05 5.42 19.79
C LYS A 3 10.29 5.87 18.34
N PRO A 4 9.37 6.64 17.73
CA PRO A 4 9.58 7.23 16.41
C PRO A 4 10.77 8.19 16.44
N SER A 5 11.49 8.30 15.32
CA SER A 5 12.62 9.23 15.23
C SER A 5 12.11 10.67 15.18
N PRO A 6 12.86 11.66 15.72
CA PRO A 6 12.49 13.07 15.66
C PRO A 6 12.31 13.61 14.23
N GLU A 7 12.94 12.95 13.25
CA GLU A 7 12.90 13.31 11.83
C GLU A 7 11.70 12.69 11.08
N LEU A 8 10.82 11.95 11.77
CA LEU A 8 9.69 11.28 11.15
C LEU A 8 8.65 12.29 10.62
N ASP A 9 8.50 12.34 9.31
CA ASP A 9 7.40 13.05 8.66
C ASP A 9 6.14 12.17 8.60
N MET A 10 5.28 12.36 9.61
CA MET A 10 4.00 11.64 9.70
C MET A 10 3.06 11.93 8.53
N ALA A 11 3.10 13.13 7.95
CA ALA A 11 2.20 13.50 6.86
C ALA A 11 2.62 12.77 5.57
N LEU A 12 3.93 12.74 5.29
CA LEU A 12 4.49 11.98 4.18
C LEU A 12 4.19 10.48 4.34
N CYS A 13 4.37 9.90 5.52
CA CYS A 13 4.02 8.50 5.77
C CYS A 13 2.55 8.21 5.47
N GLN A 14 1.63 9.06 5.93
CA GLN A 14 0.20 8.90 5.64
C GLN A 14 -0.13 9.05 4.16
N GLN A 15 0.56 9.94 3.44
CA GLN A 15 0.39 10.09 2.00
C GLN A 15 0.87 8.84 1.25
N LEU A 16 2.05 8.31 1.59
CA LEU A 16 2.58 7.09 0.98
C LEU A 16 1.68 5.88 1.23
N ILE A 17 1.14 5.75 2.44
CA ILE A 17 0.13 4.74 2.76
C ILE A 17 -1.08 4.90 1.84
N ARG A 18 -1.72 6.07 1.81
CA ARG A 18 -2.91 6.31 0.97
C ARG A 18 -2.65 5.97 -0.50
N ASN A 19 -1.55 6.47 -1.06
CA ASN A 19 -1.19 6.19 -2.46
C ASN A 19 -1.04 4.69 -2.74
N CYS A 20 -0.49 3.90 -1.80
CA CYS A 20 -0.39 2.46 -1.94
C CYS A 20 -1.78 1.79 -1.95
N PHE A 21 -2.65 2.14 -1.00
CA PHE A 21 -3.98 1.54 -0.88
C PHE A 21 -4.96 1.98 -1.98
N ASP A 22 -4.79 3.18 -2.52
CA ASP A 22 -5.59 3.71 -3.64
C ASP A 22 -5.09 3.23 -5.01
N SER A 23 -3.99 2.47 -5.05
CA SER A 23 -3.42 1.97 -6.29
C SER A 23 -4.28 0.88 -6.96
N ALA A 24 -4.23 0.83 -8.29
CA ALA A 24 -4.88 -0.24 -9.06
C ALA A 24 -4.32 -1.63 -8.69
N ASP A 25 -3.03 -1.71 -8.36
CA ASP A 25 -2.38 -2.95 -7.96
C ASP A 25 -2.86 -3.45 -6.60
N TYR A 26 -3.17 -2.56 -5.66
CA TYR A 26 -3.79 -2.95 -4.39
C TYR A 26 -5.20 -3.54 -4.62
N ALA A 27 -6.00 -2.89 -5.48
CA ALA A 27 -7.32 -3.40 -5.85
C ALA A 27 -7.24 -4.77 -6.55
N GLU A 28 -6.30 -4.94 -7.48
CA GLU A 28 -6.06 -6.20 -8.20
C GLU A 28 -5.59 -7.32 -7.26
N GLY A 29 -4.67 -7.03 -6.35
CA GLY A 29 -4.20 -8.01 -5.36
C GLY A 29 -5.35 -8.55 -4.51
N ARG A 30 -6.22 -7.64 -4.01
CA ARG A 30 -7.43 -8.04 -3.27
C ARG A 30 -8.38 -8.87 -4.11
N LYS A 31 -8.63 -8.47 -5.35
CA LYS A 31 -9.53 -9.19 -6.26
C LYS A 31 -9.01 -10.58 -6.59
N ALA A 32 -7.75 -10.69 -7.01
CA ALA A 32 -7.11 -11.94 -7.37
C ALA A 32 -7.08 -12.94 -6.21
N PHE A 33 -6.84 -12.45 -4.98
CA PHE A 33 -6.90 -13.27 -3.77
C PHE A 33 -8.29 -13.88 -3.55
N MET A 34 -9.34 -13.06 -3.62
CA MET A 34 -10.73 -13.52 -3.47
C MET A 34 -11.12 -14.52 -4.56
N GLU A 35 -10.63 -14.31 -5.79
CA GLU A 35 -10.88 -15.18 -6.95
C GLU A 35 -9.95 -16.42 -7.00
N LYS A 36 -9.03 -16.58 -6.04
CA LYS A 36 -8.02 -17.66 -6.01
C LYS A 36 -7.21 -17.78 -7.30
N ARG A 37 -6.86 -16.65 -7.91
CA ARG A 37 -6.03 -16.59 -9.12
C ARG A 37 -4.74 -15.80 -8.86
N LYS A 38 -3.80 -15.92 -9.78
CA LYS A 38 -2.58 -15.08 -9.76
C LYS A 38 -2.96 -13.63 -10.10
N PRO A 39 -2.47 -12.63 -9.33
CA PRO A 39 -2.65 -11.23 -9.67
C PRO A 39 -1.79 -10.83 -10.86
N VAL A 40 -2.22 -9.80 -11.60
CA VAL A 40 -1.45 -9.16 -12.67
C VAL A 40 -1.16 -7.71 -12.30
N PHE A 41 -0.03 -7.50 -11.63
CA PHE A 41 0.43 -6.18 -11.23
C PHE A 41 1.04 -5.42 -12.40
N LYS A 42 0.82 -4.11 -12.45
CA LYS A 42 1.37 -3.21 -13.48
C LYS A 42 2.44 -2.27 -12.94
N GLY A 43 2.58 -2.18 -11.62
CA GLY A 43 3.37 -1.15 -10.95
C GLY A 43 2.59 0.15 -10.80
N LEU A 44 3.18 1.06 -10.03
CA LEU A 44 2.83 2.49 -10.02
C LEU A 44 3.50 3.21 -11.20
#